data_AF-A0A7S3EY96-F1
#
_entry.id   AF-A0A7S3EY96-F1
#
_cell.length_a   1.000
_cell.length_b   1.000
_cell.length_c   1.000
_cell.angle_alpha   90.00
_cell.angle_beta   90.00
_cell.angle_gamma   90.00
#
_symmetry.space_group_name_H-M   'P 1'
#
loop_
_entity.id
_entity.type
_entity.pdbx_description
1 polymer ?
#
loop_
_entity_poly.entity_id
_entity_poly.type
_entity_poly.pdbx_seq_one_letter_code
_entity_poly.pdbx_strand_id
1 'polypeptide(L)'
;GSAGAKEEAACALSSLALNAENEVAIVRAGALEPLVQLLRDGSAGAKERAAGALCNLAVNAENQVAIVRAGALEPLVQLLRDGSAGAKEQAAFALRNLAVNAENKVSIVREGALRPLVQLLRDGSAGAKEEAACALSSLALNAENEVAIVRAGAL
;
A
#
# COMPACT_ATOMS: atom_id res chain seq x y z
N GLY A 1 5.87 26.11 1.08
CA GLY A 1 4.42 25.91 0.98
C GLY A 1 3.90 25.39 2.31
N SER A 2 2.76 25.88 2.78
CA SER A 2 2.12 25.40 4.02
C SER A 2 1.79 23.90 3.91
N ALA A 3 1.61 23.23 5.05
CA ALA A 3 1.18 21.82 5.08
C ALA A 3 -0.11 21.61 4.27
N GLY A 4 -1.06 22.55 4.32
CA GLY A 4 -2.31 22.50 3.55
C GLY A 4 -2.09 22.54 2.02
N ALA A 5 -1.15 23.34 1.52
CA ALA A 5 -0.86 23.38 0.08
C ALA A 5 -0.25 22.07 -0.44
N LYS A 6 0.50 21.34 0.40
CA LYS A 6 1.03 20.02 0.06
C LYS A 6 -0.07 18.96 0.06
N GLU A 7 -0.99 19.02 1.01
CA GLU A 7 -2.15 18.13 1.05
C GLU A 7 -3.07 18.33 -0.17
N GLU A 8 -3.35 19.57 -0.57
CA GLU A 8 -4.17 19.86 -1.75
C GLU A 8 -3.53 19.34 -3.04
N ALA A 9 -2.22 19.58 -3.23
CA ALA A 9 -1.49 19.10 -4.41
C ALA A 9 -1.51 17.57 -4.50
N ALA A 10 -1.31 16.89 -3.38
CA ALA A 10 -1.29 15.44 -3.37
C ALA A 10 -2.71 14.82 -3.35
N CYS A 11 -3.74 15.56 -2.92
CA CYS A 11 -5.14 15.21 -3.18
C CYS A 11 -5.47 15.32 -4.67
N ALA A 12 -4.99 16.35 -5.37
CA ALA A 12 -5.14 16.43 -6.81
C ALA A 12 -4.42 15.28 -7.53
N LEU A 13 -3.20 14.92 -7.09
CA LEU A 13 -2.48 13.74 -7.61
C LEU A 13 -3.23 12.43 -7.35
N SER A 14 -3.83 12.26 -6.17
CA SER A 14 -4.66 11.08 -5.83
C SER A 14 -5.90 11.00 -6.74
N SER A 15 -6.58 12.12 -6.96
CA SER A 15 -7.71 12.21 -7.90
C SER A 15 -7.30 11.94 -9.35
N LEU A 16 -6.10 12.33 -9.76
CA LEU A 16 -5.56 12.01 -11.09
C LEU A 16 -5.19 10.53 -11.22
N ALA A 17 -4.68 9.92 -10.16
CA ALA A 17 -4.41 8.48 -10.09
C ALA A 17 -5.68 7.62 -10.13
N LEU A 18 -6.87 8.21 -9.97
CA LEU A 18 -8.17 7.55 -10.18
C LEU A 18 -8.65 7.58 -11.64
N ASN A 19 -8.10 8.44 -12.50
CA ASN A 19 -8.48 8.61 -13.92
C ASN A 19 -7.27 8.36 -14.82
N ALA A 20 -6.81 7.12 -14.85
CA ALA A 20 -5.42 6.87 -15.18
C ALA A 20 -5.22 6.11 -16.50
N GLU A 21 -5.63 6.72 -17.62
CA GLU A 21 -4.99 6.45 -18.92
C GLU A 21 -3.48 6.83 -18.91
N ASN A 22 -2.98 7.42 -17.82
CA ASN A 22 -1.64 7.98 -17.67
C ASN A 22 -0.88 7.53 -16.40
N GLU A 23 -1.21 6.39 -15.78
CA GLU A 23 -0.58 5.91 -14.52
C GLU A 23 0.96 5.99 -14.54
N VAL A 24 1.55 5.51 -15.65
CA VAL A 24 3.01 5.52 -15.84
C VAL A 24 3.55 6.95 -15.98
N ALA A 25 2.82 7.84 -16.64
CA ALA A 25 3.24 9.24 -16.81
C ALA A 25 3.19 10.00 -15.49
N ILE A 26 2.20 9.73 -14.63
CA ILE A 26 2.09 10.32 -13.28
C ILE A 26 3.29 9.89 -12.41
N VAL A 27 3.67 8.61 -12.45
CA VAL A 27 4.86 8.11 -11.75
C VAL A 27 6.13 8.76 -12.29
N ARG A 28 6.28 8.84 -13.62
CA ARG A 28 7.44 9.50 -14.27
C ARG A 28 7.53 11.00 -13.96
N ALA A 29 6.39 11.65 -13.70
CA ALA A 29 6.33 13.05 -13.28
C ALA A 29 6.71 13.26 -11.80
N GLY A 30 7.10 12.21 -11.07
CA GLY A 30 7.58 12.32 -9.69
C GLY A 30 6.47 12.29 -8.64
N ALA A 31 5.29 11.75 -8.94
CA ALA A 31 4.16 11.73 -8.00
C ALA A 31 4.37 10.83 -6.76
N LEU A 32 5.29 9.85 -6.83
CA LEU A 32 5.46 8.87 -5.74
C LEU A 32 5.97 9.49 -4.43
N GLU A 33 6.97 10.37 -4.48
CA GLU A 33 7.54 10.97 -3.28
C GLU A 33 6.50 11.82 -2.50
N PRO A 34 5.72 12.71 -3.14
CA PRO A 34 4.61 13.41 -2.48
C PRO A 34 3.57 12.47 -1.87
N LEU A 35 3.20 11.38 -2.56
CA LEU A 35 2.24 10.41 -2.04
C LEU A 35 2.77 9.67 -0.81
N VAL A 36 4.04 9.26 -0.83
CA VAL A 36 4.69 8.63 0.33
C VAL A 36 4.81 9.61 1.50
N GLN A 37 5.09 10.89 1.23
CA GLN A 37 5.10 11.92 2.28
C GLN A 37 3.70 12.11 2.90
N LEU A 38 2.64 12.10 2.09
CA LEU A 38 1.27 12.13 2.63
C LEU A 38 0.94 10.92 3.50
N LEU A 39 1.38 9.71 3.13
CA LEU A 39 1.17 8.52 3.96
C LEU A 39 1.78 8.68 5.36
N ARG A 40 2.94 9.36 5.45
CA ARG A 40 3.64 9.60 6.72
C ARG A 40 2.98 10.70 7.54
N ASP A 41 2.83 11.87 6.93
CA ASP A 41 2.60 13.13 7.66
C ASP A 41 1.20 13.74 7.45
N GLY A 42 0.40 13.16 6.56
CA GLY A 42 -0.92 13.68 6.21
C GLY A 42 -1.97 13.50 7.31
N SER A 43 -3.07 14.26 7.20
CA SER A 43 -4.30 13.97 7.93
C SER A 43 -4.83 12.57 7.63
N ALA A 44 -5.70 12.02 8.49
CA ALA A 44 -6.27 10.68 8.29
C ALA A 44 -6.90 10.50 6.89
N GLY A 45 -7.64 11.51 6.42
CA GLY A 45 -8.21 11.50 5.07
C GLY A 45 -7.16 11.62 3.97
N ALA A 46 -6.08 12.38 4.17
CA ALA A 46 -4.98 12.47 3.21
C ALA A 46 -4.21 11.14 3.11
N LYS A 47 -3.97 10.47 4.23
CA LYS A 47 -3.35 9.14 4.28
C LYS A 47 -4.17 8.09 3.54
N GLU A 48 -5.48 8.08 3.77
CA GLU A 48 -6.41 7.17 3.07
C GLU A 48 -6.39 7.39 1.54
N ARG A 49 -6.48 8.66 1.10
CA ARG A 49 -6.40 9.01 -0.33
C ARG A 49 -5.04 8.68 -0.95
N ALA A 50 -3.94 8.89 -0.22
CA ALA A 50 -2.60 8.55 -0.68
C ALA A 50 -2.43 7.02 -0.81
N ALA A 51 -2.96 6.24 0.13
CA ALA A 51 -2.96 4.78 0.05
C ALA A 51 -3.77 4.30 -1.17
N GLY A 52 -4.96 4.87 -1.40
CA GLY A 52 -5.78 4.56 -2.58
C GLY A 52 -5.10 4.94 -3.90
N ALA A 53 -4.41 6.08 -3.96
CA ALA A 53 -3.65 6.47 -5.15
C ALA A 53 -2.52 5.48 -5.45
N LEU A 54 -1.76 5.07 -4.43
CA LEU A 54 -0.70 4.07 -4.58
C LEU A 54 -1.26 2.69 -4.94
N CYS A 55 -2.44 2.33 -4.41
CA CYS A 55 -3.16 1.12 -4.79
C CYS A 55 -3.45 1.08 -6.29
N ASN A 56 -4.01 2.15 -6.85
CA ASN A 56 -4.31 2.25 -8.27
C ASN A 56 -3.03 2.21 -9.11
N LEU A 57 -2.02 3.00 -8.74
CA LEU A 57 -0.75 3.01 -9.46
C LEU A 57 -0.06 1.64 -9.45
N ALA A 58 -0.23 0.84 -8.38
CA ALA A 58 0.34 -0.50 -8.24
C ALA A 58 -0.35 -1.56 -9.11
N VAL A 59 -1.49 -1.25 -9.76
CA VAL A 59 -2.10 -2.14 -10.76
C VAL A 59 -1.15 -2.38 -11.94
N ASN A 60 -0.37 -1.36 -12.30
CA ASN A 60 0.64 -1.47 -13.35
C ASN A 60 1.96 -2.09 -12.82
N ALA A 61 2.42 -3.15 -13.48
CA ALA A 61 3.66 -3.85 -13.13
C ALA A 61 4.92 -2.95 -13.17
N GLU A 62 4.98 -1.96 -14.07
CA GLU A 62 6.11 -1.01 -14.15
C GLU A 62 6.23 -0.14 -12.89
N ASN A 63 5.09 0.18 -12.27
CA ASN A 63 5.03 1.06 -11.10
C ASN A 63 5.29 0.32 -9.79
N GLN A 64 5.00 -0.99 -9.72
CA GLN A 64 5.09 -1.77 -8.48
C GLN A 64 6.46 -1.66 -7.81
N VAL A 65 7.55 -1.83 -8.58
CA VAL A 65 8.92 -1.73 -8.06
C VAL A 65 9.27 -0.28 -7.72
N ALA A 66 8.83 0.69 -8.53
CA ALA A 66 9.07 2.11 -8.29
C ALA A 66 8.42 2.59 -6.98
N ILE A 67 7.20 2.14 -6.68
CA ILE A 67 6.48 2.44 -5.45
C ILE A 67 7.24 1.92 -4.22
N VAL A 68 7.73 0.68 -4.28
CA VAL A 68 8.53 0.11 -3.18
C VAL A 68 9.83 0.87 -3.01
N ARG A 69 10.54 1.20 -4.10
CA ARG A 69 11.79 1.99 -4.06
C ARG A 69 11.58 3.41 -3.55
N ALA A 70 10.40 3.99 -3.73
CA ALA A 70 10.04 5.28 -3.16
C ALA A 70 9.79 5.23 -1.64
N GLY A 71 9.88 4.05 -1.01
CA GLY A 71 9.74 3.88 0.44
C GLY A 71 8.30 3.82 0.92
N ALA A 72 7.36 3.37 0.07
CA ALA A 72 5.94 3.30 0.42
C ALA A 72 5.59 2.20 1.43
N LEU A 73 6.41 1.15 1.55
CA LEU A 73 6.06 -0.05 2.34
C LEU A 73 5.91 0.24 3.83
N GLU A 74 6.88 0.91 4.46
CA GLU A 74 6.83 1.22 5.90
C GLU A 74 5.55 2.02 6.26
N PRO A 75 5.22 3.14 5.58
CA PRO A 75 3.99 3.87 5.87
C PRO A 75 2.71 3.07 5.59
N LEU A 76 2.68 2.23 4.55
CA LEU A 76 1.53 1.35 4.27
C LEU A 76 1.34 0.31 5.38
N VAL A 77 2.43 -0.31 5.85
CA VAL A 77 2.38 -1.27 6.97
C VAL A 77 1.96 -0.58 8.26
N GLN A 78 2.36 0.67 8.48
CA GLN A 78 1.91 1.45 9.62
C GLN A 78 0.40 1.70 9.55
N LEU A 79 -0.13 2.09 8.39
CA LEU A 79 -1.58 2.28 8.20
C LEU A 79 -2.40 1.02 8.48
N LEU A 80 -1.90 -0.18 8.17
CA LEU A 80 -2.58 -1.43 8.55
C LEU A 80 -2.80 -1.53 10.07
N ARG A 81 -1.90 -0.95 10.88
CA ARG A 81 -1.94 -0.99 12.34
C ARG A 81 -2.86 0.09 12.89
N ASP A 82 -2.64 1.33 12.49
CA ASP A 82 -3.20 2.52 13.16
C ASP A 82 -4.14 3.38 12.28
N GLY A 83 -4.35 3.02 11.02
CA GLY A 83 -5.21 3.75 10.10
C GLY A 83 -6.71 3.68 10.42
N SER A 84 -7.49 4.57 9.78
CA SER A 84 -8.95 4.42 9.70
C SER A 84 -9.32 3.09 9.04
N ALA A 85 -10.57 2.65 9.18
CA ALA A 85 -11.05 1.44 8.48
C ALA A 85 -10.81 1.51 6.97
N GLY A 86 -11.09 2.66 6.34
CA GLY A 86 -10.81 2.91 4.93
C GLY A 86 -9.31 2.89 4.62
N ALA A 87 -8.47 3.54 5.42
CA ALA A 87 -7.03 3.54 5.21
C ALA A 87 -6.41 2.14 5.35
N LYS A 88 -6.90 1.32 6.28
CA LYS A 88 -6.47 -0.08 6.46
C LYS A 88 -6.82 -0.92 5.24
N GLU A 89 -8.04 -0.76 4.71
CA GLU A 89 -8.50 -1.45 3.50
C GLU A 89 -7.64 -1.05 2.29
N GLN A 90 -7.46 0.26 2.06
CA GLN A 90 -6.63 0.76 0.95
C GLN A 90 -5.16 0.34 1.08
N ALA A 91 -4.60 0.31 2.29
CA ALA A 91 -3.24 -0.16 2.52
C ALA A 91 -3.11 -1.66 2.24
N ALA A 92 -4.08 -2.48 2.64
CA ALA A 92 -4.08 -3.91 2.34
C ALA A 92 -4.17 -4.17 0.83
N PHE A 93 -5.04 -3.44 0.14
CA PHE A 93 -5.18 -3.52 -1.31
C PHE A 93 -3.89 -3.10 -2.03
N ALA A 94 -3.28 -1.98 -1.62
CA ALA A 94 -1.99 -1.56 -2.18
C ALA A 94 -0.92 -2.64 -2.00
N LEU A 95 -0.81 -3.24 -0.82
CA LEU A 95 0.15 -4.32 -0.56
C LEU A 95 -0.15 -5.59 -1.36
N ARG A 96 -1.43 -5.94 -1.57
CA ARG A 96 -1.84 -7.03 -2.48
C ARG A 96 -1.33 -6.79 -3.90
N ASN A 97 -1.56 -5.60 -4.44
CA ASN A 97 -1.14 -5.24 -5.80
C ASN A 97 0.39 -5.24 -5.93
N LEU A 98 1.09 -4.67 -4.95
CA LEU A 98 2.56 -4.67 -4.92
C LEU A 98 3.14 -6.08 -4.80
N ALA A 99 2.47 -6.99 -4.08
CA ALA A 99 2.89 -8.37 -3.92
C ALA A 99 2.75 -9.21 -5.20
N VAL A 100 2.13 -8.71 -6.29
CA VAL A 100 2.14 -9.42 -7.58
C VAL A 100 3.58 -9.59 -8.10
N ASN A 101 4.44 -8.59 -7.88
CA ASN A 101 5.85 -8.67 -8.24
C ASN A 101 6.66 -9.50 -7.22
N ALA A 102 7.43 -10.47 -7.70
CA ALA A 102 8.20 -11.39 -6.84
C ALA A 102 9.27 -10.70 -5.97
N GLU A 103 9.94 -9.65 -6.47
CA GLU A 103 10.94 -8.87 -5.73
C GLU A 103 10.28 -8.15 -4.54
N ASN A 104 9.09 -7.60 -4.76
CA ASN A 104 8.34 -6.88 -3.74
C ASN A 104 7.83 -7.80 -2.62
N LYS A 105 7.47 -9.05 -2.93
CA LYS A 105 6.94 -10.00 -1.93
C LYS A 105 7.87 -10.16 -0.73
N VAL A 106 9.17 -10.26 -0.97
CA VAL A 106 10.18 -10.42 0.08
C VAL A 106 10.30 -9.12 0.89
N SER A 107 10.32 -7.98 0.21
CA SER A 107 10.39 -6.65 0.85
C SER A 107 9.17 -6.38 1.75
N ILE A 108 7.96 -6.72 1.29
CA ILE A 108 6.72 -6.57 2.07
C ILE A 108 6.77 -7.38 3.37
N VAL A 109 7.28 -8.62 3.31
CA VAL A 109 7.43 -9.47 4.50
C VAL A 109 8.50 -8.92 5.45
N ARG A 110 9.64 -8.47 4.91
CA ARG A 110 10.73 -7.87 5.71
C ARG A 110 10.30 -6.60 6.45
N GLU A 111 9.44 -5.79 5.86
CA GLU A 111 8.83 -4.61 6.48
C GLU A 111 7.78 -4.96 7.57
N GLY A 112 7.52 -6.25 7.80
CA GLY A 112 6.68 -6.72 8.90
C GLY A 112 5.18 -6.60 8.63
N ALA A 113 4.76 -6.69 7.37
CA ALA A 113 3.35 -6.62 6.97
C ALA A 113 2.50 -7.81 7.46
N LEU A 114 3.12 -8.97 7.71
CA LEU A 114 2.39 -10.22 7.99
C LEU A 114 1.47 -10.13 9.23
N ARG A 115 1.99 -9.65 10.37
CA ARG A 115 1.18 -9.56 11.61
C ARG A 115 -0.01 -8.61 11.45
N PRO A 116 0.16 -7.37 10.94
CA PRO A 116 -0.96 -6.48 10.67
C PRO A 116 -1.97 -7.07 9.68
N LEU A 117 -1.53 -7.75 8.62
CA LEU A 117 -2.44 -8.41 7.67
C LEU A 117 -3.24 -9.55 8.33
N VAL A 118 -2.61 -10.39 9.16
CA VAL A 118 -3.31 -11.44 9.92
C VAL A 118 -4.32 -10.85 10.89
N GLN A 119 -3.98 -9.75 11.56
CA GLN A 119 -4.90 -9.05 12.44
C GLN A 119 -6.09 -8.47 11.66
N LEU A 120 -5.83 -7.86 10.49
CA LEU A 120 -6.87 -7.30 9.63
C LEU A 120 -7.82 -8.38 9.09
N LEU A 121 -7.29 -9.57 8.79
CA LEU A 121 -8.11 -10.73 8.41
C LEU A 121 -9.09 -11.16 9.51
N ARG A 122 -8.75 -10.95 10.79
CA ARG A 122 -9.60 -11.28 11.94
C ARG A 122 -10.58 -10.18 12.26
N ASP A 123 -10.10 -8.94 12.32
CA ASP A 123 -10.79 -7.82 12.95
C ASP A 123 -11.23 -6.70 11.97
N GLY A 124 -10.88 -6.81 10.68
CA GLY A 124 -11.15 -5.79 9.67
C GLY A 124 -12.60 -5.72 9.16
N SER A 125 -12.89 -4.71 8.33
CA SER A 125 -14.12 -4.68 7.51
C SER A 125 -14.16 -5.86 6.54
N ALA A 126 -15.32 -6.15 5.94
CA ALA A 126 -15.43 -7.21 4.93
C ALA A 126 -14.41 -7.02 3.79
N GLY A 127 -14.30 -5.80 3.25
CA GLY A 127 -13.31 -5.46 2.22
C GLY A 127 -11.87 -5.62 2.72
N ALA A 128 -11.55 -5.08 3.89
CA ALA A 128 -10.21 -5.20 4.46
C ALA A 128 -9.79 -6.66 4.72
N LYS A 129 -10.73 -7.53 5.09
CA LYS A 129 -10.48 -8.98 5.26
C LYS A 129 -10.19 -9.67 3.93
N GLU A 130 -10.96 -9.36 2.90
CA GLU A 130 -10.76 -9.89 1.55
C GLU A 130 -9.38 -9.50 1.00
N GLU A 131 -9.03 -8.22 1.11
CA GLU A 131 -7.73 -7.72 0.65
C GLU A 131 -6.57 -8.30 1.46
N ALA A 132 -6.74 -8.44 2.79
CA ALA A 132 -5.74 -9.09 3.63
C ALA A 132 -5.52 -10.56 3.25
N ALA A 133 -6.59 -11.32 2.99
CA ALA A 133 -6.51 -12.70 2.55
C ALA A 133 -5.78 -12.82 1.20
N CYS A 134 -6.13 -11.96 0.23
CA CYS A 134 -5.49 -11.91 -1.07
C CYS A 134 -4.00 -11.56 -0.97
N ALA A 135 -3.65 -10.56 -0.15
CA ALA A 135 -2.27 -10.17 0.08
C ALA A 135 -1.46 -11.34 0.69
N LEU A 136 -1.97 -11.96 1.76
CA LEU A 136 -1.30 -13.10 2.41
C LEU A 136 -1.12 -14.28 1.46
N SER A 137 -2.14 -14.61 0.66
CA SER A 137 -2.06 -15.65 -0.37
C SER A 137 -0.98 -15.34 -1.41
N SER A 138 -0.95 -14.10 -1.93
CA SER A 138 0.07 -13.69 -2.91
C SER A 138 1.50 -13.76 -2.35
N LEU A 139 1.68 -13.35 -1.08
CA LEU A 139 2.96 -13.43 -0.38
C LEU A 139 3.41 -14.87 -0.15
N ALA A 140 2.48 -15.81 0.08
CA ALA A 140 2.75 -17.23 0.27
C ALA A 140 3.23 -17.94 -1.00
N LEU A 141 2.93 -17.38 -2.18
CA LEU A 141 3.45 -17.89 -3.46
C LEU A 141 4.95 -17.60 -3.68
N ASN A 142 5.67 -17.12 -2.67
CA ASN A 142 7.13 -17.04 -2.67
C ASN A 142 7.69 -17.95 -1.57
N ALA A 143 8.50 -18.94 -1.96
CA ALA A 143 9.09 -19.92 -1.05
C ALA A 143 9.96 -19.27 0.05
N GLU A 144 10.59 -18.13 -0.23
CA GLU A 144 11.38 -17.39 0.78
C GLU A 144 10.51 -16.84 1.92
N ASN A 145 9.22 -16.62 1.66
CA ASN A 145 8.29 -16.09 2.65
C ASN A 145 7.63 -17.19 3.49
N GLU A 146 7.71 -18.45 3.09
CA GLU A 146 6.98 -19.57 3.69
C GLU A 146 7.20 -19.65 5.22
N VAL A 147 8.46 -19.65 5.65
CA VAL A 147 8.81 -19.72 7.09
C VAL A 147 8.28 -18.52 7.87
N ALA A 148 8.31 -17.33 7.28
CA ALA A 148 7.83 -16.11 7.95
C ALA A 148 6.31 -16.11 8.09
N ILE A 149 5.59 -16.60 7.08
CA ILE A 149 4.12 -16.68 7.04
C ILE A 149 3.60 -17.69 8.06
N VAL A 150 4.22 -18.87 8.15
CA VAL A 150 3.89 -19.88 9.18
C VAL A 150 4.09 -19.31 10.59
N ARG A 151 5.22 -18.62 10.82
CA ARG A 151 5.50 -17.99 12.13
C ARG A 151 4.53 -16.85 12.49
N ALA A 152 3.93 -16.20 11.50
CA ALA A 152 2.94 -15.15 11.71
C ALA A 152 1.53 -15.69 12.03
N GLY A 153 1.30 -17.00 11.86
CA GLY A 153 0.00 -17.64 12.10
C GLY A 153 -1.02 -17.36 11.00
N ALA A 154 -0.55 -17.17 9.76
CA ALA A 154 -1.39 -16.96 8.57
C ALA A 154 -1.71 -18.26 7.80
N LEU A 155 -0.96 -19.33 8.08
CA LEU A 155 -1.14 -20.72 7.63
C LEU A 155 -1.10 -21.60 8.88
#